data_AF-A0A524MY02-F1
#
_entry.id   AF-A0A524MY02-F1
#
_cell.length_a   1.000
_cell.length_b   1.000
_cell.length_c   1.000
_cell.angle_alpha   90.00
_cell.angle_beta   90.00
_cell.angle_gamma   90.00
#
_symmetry.space_group_name_H-M   'P 1'
#
loop_
_entity.id
_entity.type
_entity.pdbx_description
1 polymer ?
#
loop_
_entity_poly.entity_id
_entity_poly.type
_entity_poly.pdbx_seq_one_letter_code
_entity_poly.pdbx_strand_id
1 'polypeptide(L)' 'MLPEGRSYQKSRELLKGAIDIHVHAGPHLTTSPRSVTPIEAAMQARDAGMRAIVYMDVFQMSNGT' A
#
# COMPACT_ATOMS: atom_id res chain seq x y z
N MET A 1 21.84 -6.37 -0.39
CA MET A 1 21.54 -7.43 0.60
C MET A 1 20.71 -6.78 1.71
N LEU A 2 19.63 -7.41 2.19
CA LEU A 2 18.86 -6.86 3.31
C LEU A 2 19.62 -7.10 4.63
N PRO A 3 19.43 -6.25 5.66
CA PRO A 3 20.00 -6.48 6.99
C PRO A 3 19.57 -7.84 7.56
N GLU A 4 20.37 -8.38 8.49
CA GLU A 4 20.04 -9.60 9.22
C GLU A 4 18.64 -9.52 9.85
N GLY A 5 17.88 -10.62 9.78
CA GLY A 5 16.49 -10.67 10.27
C GLY A 5 15.43 -10.10 9.32
N ARG A 6 15.81 -9.44 8.20
CA ARG A 6 14.86 -9.00 7.17
C ARG A 6 14.84 -9.95 5.98
N SER A 7 13.65 -10.42 5.61
CA SER A 7 13.44 -11.29 4.45
C SER A 7 12.38 -10.72 3.52
N TYR A 8 12.79 -10.37 2.30
CA TYR A 8 11.88 -9.96 1.23
C TYR A 8 10.87 -11.06 0.91
N GLN A 9 11.35 -12.30 0.83
CA GLN A 9 10.50 -13.45 0.51
C GLN A 9 9.44 -13.68 1.59
N LYS A 10 9.81 -13.56 2.87
CA LYS A 10 8.85 -13.68 3.98
C LYS A 10 7.78 -12.58 3.93
N SER A 11 8.16 -11.34 3.63
CA SER A 11 7.19 -10.25 3.43
C SER A 11 6.22 -10.56 2.29
N ARG A 12 6.69 -11.10 1.15
CA ARG A 12 5.82 -11.48 0.02
C ARG A 12 4.85 -12.60 0.37
N GLU A 13 5.30 -13.61 1.12
CA GLU A 13 4.41 -14.69 1.58
C GLU A 13 3.32 -14.18 2.53
N LEU A 14 3.64 -13.25 3.43
CA LEU A 14 2.67 -12.67 4.36
C LEU A 14 1.56 -11.85 3.68
N LEU A 15 1.78 -11.36 2.46
CA LEU A 15 0.76 -10.63 1.70
C LEU A 15 -0.34 -11.55 1.14
N LYS A 16 -0.05 -12.84 0.92
CA LYS A 16 -1.01 -13.76 0.31
C LYS A 16 -2.23 -13.94 1.22
N GLY A 17 -3.41 -13.58 0.72
CA GLY A 17 -4.68 -13.62 1.44
C GLY A 17 -4.88 -12.50 2.47
N ALA A 18 -3.90 -11.60 2.65
CA ALA A 18 -3.99 -10.51 3.61
C ALA A 18 -5.01 -9.44 3.20
N ILE A 19 -5.50 -8.70 4.18
CA ILE A 19 -6.24 -7.45 4.00
C ILE A 19 -5.41 -6.35 4.66
N ASP A 20 -4.93 -5.39 3.89
CA ASP A 20 -4.31 -4.17 4.43
C ASP A 20 -5.36 -3.07 4.50
N ILE A 21 -5.60 -2.57 5.72
CA ILE A 21 -6.66 -1.61 5.99
C ILE A 21 -6.20 -0.14 5.94
N HIS A 22 -4.91 0.10 5.63
CA HIS A 22 -4.33 1.44 5.71
C HIS A 22 -3.41 1.72 4.50
N VAL A 23 -4.01 1.92 3.33
CA VAL A 23 -3.26 2.24 2.10
C VAL A 23 -3.53 3.67 1.64
N HIS A 24 -2.45 4.42 1.40
CA HIS A 24 -2.48 5.75 0.80
C HIS A 24 -2.03 5.68 -0.66
N ALA A 25 -2.96 5.78 -1.61
CA ALA A 25 -2.67 5.94 -3.03
C ALA A 25 -2.73 7.42 -3.45
N GLY A 26 -2.20 7.75 -4.62
CA GLY A 26 -2.21 9.11 -5.15
C GLY A 26 -3.59 9.51 -5.71
N PRO A 27 -3.92 10.81 -5.76
CA PRO A 27 -3.14 11.96 -5.28
C PRO A 27 -3.52 12.33 -3.83
N HIS A 28 -2.73 11.87 -2.85
CA HIS A 28 -3.01 12.13 -1.43
C HIS A 28 -2.37 13.43 -0.89
N LEU A 29 -1.12 13.74 -1.26
CA LEU A 29 -0.42 14.96 -0.82
C LEU A 29 0.17 15.68 -2.04
N THR A 30 -0.04 16.99 -2.16
CA THR A 30 0.57 17.80 -3.23
C THR A 30 2.08 17.94 -3.06
N THR A 31 2.57 17.90 -1.81
CA THR A 31 4.00 17.98 -1.46
C THR A 31 4.70 16.62 -1.44
N SER A 32 3.95 15.52 -1.39
CA SER A 32 4.47 14.15 -1.41
C SER A 32 3.52 13.25 -2.23
N PRO A 33 3.49 13.43 -3.56
CA PRO A 33 2.61 12.64 -4.41
C PRO A 33 3.00 11.16 -4.28
N ARG A 34 2.00 10.31 -4.05
CA ARG A 34 2.20 8.85 -4.03
C ARG A 34 2.47 8.38 -5.45
N SER A 35 3.31 7.36 -5.57
CA SER A 35 3.82 6.88 -6.86
C SER A 35 2.81 6.09 -7.71
N VAL A 36 1.65 5.76 -7.16
CA VAL A 36 0.62 4.93 -7.83
C VAL A 36 -0.77 5.50 -7.58
N THR A 37 -1.62 5.44 -8.60
CA THR A 37 -3.06 5.72 -8.51
C THR A 37 -3.76 4.63 -7.69
N PRO A 38 -5.02 4.85 -7.27
CA PRO A 38 -5.75 3.84 -6.50
C PRO A 38 -5.91 2.57 -7.34
N ILE A 39 -6.30 2.68 -8.60
CA ILE A 39 -6.47 1.51 -9.48
C ILE A 39 -5.18 0.71 -9.62
N GLU A 40 -4.03 1.37 -9.81
CA GLU A 40 -2.74 0.68 -9.86
C GLU A 40 -2.40 -0.01 -8.54
N ALA A 41 -2.68 0.62 -7.39
CA ALA A 41 -2.49 -0.01 -6.09
C ALA A 41 -3.37 -1.26 -5.90
N ALA A 42 -4.62 -1.21 -6.34
CA ALA A 42 -5.53 -2.37 -6.28
C ALA A 42 -5.05 -3.51 -7.19
N MET A 43 -4.57 -3.19 -8.40
CA MET A 43 -3.97 -4.16 -9.30
C MET A 43 -2.72 -4.81 -8.70
N GLN A 44 -1.81 -4.02 -8.12
CA GLN A 44 -0.61 -4.54 -7.46
C GLN A 44 -0.93 -5.43 -6.26
N ALA A 45 -1.95 -5.07 -5.46
CA ALA A 45 -2.40 -5.90 -4.34
C ALA A 45 -2.95 -7.26 -4.81
N ARG A 46 -3.80 -7.26 -5.85
CA ARG A 46 -4.29 -8.48 -6.50
C ARG A 46 -3.13 -9.35 -7.00
N ASP A 47 -2.19 -8.76 -7.72
CA ASP A 47 -1.06 -9.47 -8.32
C ASP A 47 -0.07 -9.97 -7.25
N ALA A 48 -0.05 -9.36 -6.06
CA ALA A 48 0.66 -9.85 -4.88
C ALA A 48 -0.08 -10.99 -4.13
N GLY A 49 -1.30 -11.33 -4.55
CA GLY A 49 -2.12 -12.38 -3.93
C GLY A 49 -2.89 -11.92 -2.69
N MET A 50 -3.01 -10.62 -2.45
CA MET A 50 -3.81 -10.08 -1.34
C MET A 50 -5.30 -10.31 -1.58
N ARG A 51 -6.08 -10.37 -0.49
CA ARG A 51 -7.54 -10.48 -0.57
C ARG A 51 -8.18 -9.12 -0.86
N ALA A 52 -7.69 -8.07 -0.22
CA ALA A 52 -8.17 -6.71 -0.41
C ALA A 52 -7.17 -5.68 0.13
N ILE A 53 -7.36 -4.43 -0.28
CA ILE A 53 -6.79 -3.26 0.38
C ILE A 53 -7.91 -2.25 0.65
N VAL A 54 -7.74 -1.44 1.69
CA VAL A 54 -8.65 -0.33 2.02
C VAL A 54 -7.87 0.98 1.91
N TYR A 55 -8.45 1.92 1.19
CA TYR A 55 -7.88 3.25 1.03
C TYR A 55 -8.17 4.12 2.24
N MET A 56 -7.13 4.77 2.75
CA MET A 56 -7.22 5.83 3.73
C MET A 56 -6.93 7.16 3.04
N ASP A 57 -7.84 8.12 3.19
CA ASP A 57 -7.66 9.54 2.87
C ASP A 57 -7.14 9.90 1.46
N VAL A 58 -7.34 9.04 0.46
CA VAL A 58 -6.77 9.18 -0.89
C VAL A 58 -7.11 10.47 -1.66
N PHE A 59 -8.16 11.20 -1.25
CA PHE A 59 -8.68 12.36 -1.98
C PHE A 59 -8.67 13.68 -1.21
N GLN A 60 -8.46 13.66 0.11
CA GLN A 60 -8.41 14.87 0.93
C GLN A 60 -7.46 14.65 2.12
N MET A 61 -6.63 15.66 2.41
CA MET A 61 -5.72 15.62 3.54
C MET A 61 -6.49 15.53 4.86
N SER A 62 -6.12 14.56 5.71
CA SER A 62 -6.70 14.33 7.03
C SER A 62 -5.69 14.52 8.17
N ASN A 63 -4.45 14.94 7.87
CA ASN A 63 -3.51 15.29 8.93
C ASN A 63 -4.07 16.51 9.68
N GLY A 64 -4.20 16.37 11.01
CA GLY A 64 -4.88 17.35 11.85
C GLY A 64 -4.36 18.78 11.68
N THR A 65 -5.27 19.73 11.95
CA THR A 65 -5.01 21.18 12.05
C THR A 65 -3.97 21.52 13.11
#